data_AF-A0A1I3E9V5-F1
#
_entry.id   AF-A0A1I3E9V5-F1
#
_cell.length_a   1.000
_cell.length_b   1.000
_cell.length_c   1.000
_cell.angle_alpha   90.00
_cell.angle_beta   90.00
_cell.angle_gamma   90.00
#
_symmetry.space_group_name_H-M   'P 1'
#
loop_
_entity.id
_entity.type
_entity.pdbx_description
1 polymer ?
#
loop_
_entity_poly.entity_id
_entity_poly.type
_entity_poly.pdbx_seq_one_letter_code
_entity_poly.pdbx_strand_id
1 'polypeptide(L)' 'MFALLSDEELKEAYGDYRESIGEERGLKIGEEKGEKHGKEMGLLTAIEKLMKNKGFSADEAMEILDIPEEKREEYKALL' A
#
# COMPACT_ATOMS: atom_id res chain seq x y z
N MET A 1 25.84 -15.73 -39.05
CA MET A 1 26.50 -14.45 -38.72
C MET A 1 25.72 -13.85 -37.57
N PHE A 2 26.25 -13.86 -36.35
CA PHE A 2 25.65 -13.10 -35.25
C PHE A 2 26.04 -11.65 -35.47
N ALA A 3 25.06 -10.78 -35.73
CA ALA A 3 25.30 -9.35 -35.76
C ALA A 3 25.55 -8.90 -34.31
N LEU A 4 26.76 -8.38 -34.05
CA LEU A 4 27.05 -7.68 -32.81
C LEU A 4 26.37 -6.32 -32.89
N LEU A 5 25.51 -6.03 -31.90
CA LEU A 5 24.95 -4.69 -31.71
C LEU A 5 26.08 -3.68 -31.57
N SER A 6 25.89 -2.50 -32.14
CA SER A 6 26.78 -1.36 -31.90
C SER A 6 26.71 -0.92 -30.43
N ASP A 7 27.75 -0.19 -29.99
CA ASP A 7 27.82 0.32 -28.62
C ASP A 7 26.63 1.23 -28.25
N GLU A 8 26.03 1.91 -29.24
CA GLU A 8 24.86 2.75 -29.03
C GLU A 8 23.59 1.91 -28.84
N GLU A 9 23.37 0.92 -29.71
CA GLU A 9 22.24 -0.02 -29.58
C GLU A 9 22.30 -0.82 -28.28
N LEU A 10 23.50 -1.14 -27.78
CA LEU A 10 23.69 -1.78 -26.48
C LEU A 10 23.31 -0.87 -25.30
N LYS A 11 23.63 0.43 -25.39
CA LYS A 11 23.27 1.40 -24.34
C LYS A 11 21.77 1.65 -24.33
N GLU A 12 21.15 1.80 -25.49
CA GLU A 12 19.70 1.96 -25.62
C GLU A 12 18.98 0.72 -25.05
N ALA A 13 19.35 -0.48 -25.47
CA ALA A 13 18.75 -1.72 -24.97
C ALA A 13 18.93 -1.87 -23.44
N TYR A 14 20.08 -1.46 -22.89
CA TYR A 14 20.30 -1.46 -21.45
C TYR A 14 19.48 -0.37 -20.74
N GLY A 15 19.30 0.79 -21.37
CA GLY A 15 18.43 1.88 -20.90
C GLY A 15 16.99 1.40 -20.78
N ASP A 16 16.44 0.87 -21.88
CA ASP A 16 15.08 0.32 -21.95
C ASP A 16 14.86 -0.79 -20.92
N TYR A 17 15.83 -1.70 -20.78
CA TYR A 17 15.77 -2.75 -19.77
C TYR A 17 15.73 -2.19 -18.34
N ARG A 18 16.52 -1.16 -18.05
CA ARG A 18 16.49 -0.54 -16.71
C ARG A 18 15.22 0.24 -16.45
N GLU A 19 14.68 0.89 -17.48
CA GLU A 19 13.39 1.59 -17.40
C GLU A 19 12.27 0.59 -17.12
N SER A 20 12.20 -0.52 -17.86
CA SER A 20 11.16 -1.54 -17.64
C SER A 20 11.19 -2.14 -16.24
N ILE A 21 12.40 -2.41 -15.71
CA ILE A 21 12.56 -2.86 -14.32
C ILE A 21 12.15 -1.76 -13.32
N GLY A 22 12.42 -0.50 -13.64
CA GLY A 22 12.01 0.65 -12.83
C GLY A 22 10.49 0.78 -12.75
N GLU A 23 9.80 0.68 -13.89
CA GLU A 23 8.35 0.74 -13.98
C GLU A 23 7.69 -0.41 -13.22
N GLU A 24 8.15 -1.65 -13.44
CA GLU A 24 7.61 -2.84 -12.74
C GLU A 24 7.74 -2.70 -11.22
N ARG A 25 8.92 -2.26 -10.74
CA ARG A 25 9.14 -2.01 -9.31
C ARG A 25 8.27 -0.88 -8.78
N GLY A 26 8.13 0.20 -9.55
CA GLY A 26 7.32 1.35 -9.20
C GLY A 26 5.85 0.95 -9.01
N LEU A 27 5.31 0.20 -9.97
CA LEU A 27 3.95 -0.33 -9.91
C LEU A 27 3.76 -1.23 -8.69
N LYS A 28 4.64 -2.21 -8.49
CA LYS A 28 4.55 -3.13 -7.34
C LYS A 28 4.58 -2.40 -6.00
N ILE A 29 5.52 -1.46 -5.82
CA ILE A 29 5.62 -0.66 -4.59
C ILE A 29 4.37 0.21 -4.41
N GLY A 30 3.85 0.78 -5.51
CA GLY A 30 2.64 1.59 -5.50
C GLY A 30 1.42 0.79 -5.07
N GLU A 31 1.22 -0.40 -5.63
CA GLU A 31 0.15 -1.32 -5.27
C GLU A 31 0.22 -1.75 -3.81
N GLU A 32 1.39 -2.21 -3.33
CA GLU A 32 1.58 -2.62 -1.94
C GLU A 32 1.30 -1.48 -0.95
N LYS A 33 1.81 -0.28 -1.23
CA LYS A 33 1.56 0.90 -0.38
C LYS A 33 0.10 1.34 -0.44
N GLY A 34 -0.49 1.34 -1.62
CA GLY A 34 -1.88 1.73 -1.85
C GLY A 34 -2.84 0.79 -1.13
N GLU A 35 -2.63 -0.52 -1.24
CA GLU A 35 -3.44 -1.52 -0.55
C GLU A 35 -3.34 -1.38 0.97
N LYS A 36 -2.11 -1.23 1.50
CA LYS A 36 -1.89 -1.02 2.94
C LYS A 36 -2.62 0.22 3.44
N HIS A 37 -2.40 1.36 2.78
CA HIS A 37 -3.01 2.63 3.19
C HIS A 37 -4.54 2.60 3.05
N GLY A 38 -5.06 2.00 1.97
CA GLY A 38 -6.49 1.83 1.75
C GLY A 38 -7.15 0.98 2.85
N LYS A 39 -6.51 -0.13 3.26
CA LYS A 39 -6.99 -0.95 4.38
C LYS A 39 -6.99 -0.19 5.70
N GLU A 40 -5.92 0.55 6.00
CA GLU A 40 -5.82 1.36 7.23
C GLU A 40 -6.90 2.45 7.29
N MET A 41 -7.08 3.21 6.21
CA MET A 41 -8.12 4.25 6.11
C MET A 41 -9.54 3.66 6.14
N GLY A 42 -9.73 2.49 5.52
CA GLY A 42 -10.99 1.76 5.54
C GLY A 42 -11.39 1.32 6.94
N LEU A 43 -10.43 0.79 7.72
CA LEU A 43 -10.65 0.43 9.12
C LEU A 43 -10.96 1.65 9.97
N LEU A 44 -10.22 2.75 9.84
CA LEU A 44 -10.49 3.99 10.57
C LEU A 44 -11.92 4.50 10.31
N THR A 45 -12.31 4.56 9.03
CA THR A 45 -13.66 4.97 8.63
C THR A 45 -14.73 4.02 9.20
N ALA A 46 -14.45 2.72 9.27
CA ALA A 46 -15.37 1.75 9.86
C ALA A 46 -15.52 1.97 11.37
N ILE A 47 -14.42 2.20 12.10
CA ILE A 47 -14.44 2.52 13.53
C ILE A 47 -15.27 3.78 13.79
N GLU A 48 -15.01 4.88 13.07
CA GLU A 48 -15.78 6.13 13.21
C GLU A 48 -17.28 5.92 12.96
N LYS A 49 -17.64 5.13 11.95
CA LYS A 49 -19.04 4.82 11.64
C LYS A 49 -19.70 3.99 12.72
N LEU A 50 -18.99 3.03 13.31
CA LEU A 50 -19.48 2.24 14.44
C LEU A 50 -19.71 3.15 15.66
N MET A 51 -18.78 4.03 15.96
CA MET A 51 -18.92 5.00 17.05
C MET A 51 -20.11 5.93 16.82
N LYS A 52 -20.17 6.59 15.66
CA LYS A 52 -21.20 7.59 15.35
C LYS A 52 -22.61 7.00 15.21
N ASN A 53 -22.74 5.85 14.55
CA ASN A 53 -24.05 5.32 14.16
C ASN A 53 -24.60 4.27 15.12
N LYS A 54 -23.72 3.60 15.88
CA LYS A 54 -24.12 2.56 16.84
C LYS A 54 -23.87 2.97 18.29
N GLY A 55 -23.13 4.06 18.52
CA GLY A 55 -22.85 4.56 19.88
C GLY A 55 -21.77 3.75 20.60
N PHE A 56 -21.00 2.93 19.87
CA PHE A 56 -19.90 2.18 20.45
C PHE A 56 -18.74 3.10 20.83
N SER A 57 -18.01 2.74 21.87
CA SER A 57 -16.69 3.30 22.15
C SER A 57 -15.68 2.87 21.08
N ALA A 58 -14.54 3.57 21.02
CA ALA A 58 -13.45 3.20 20.12
C ALA A 58 -12.97 1.76 20.38
N ASP A 59 -12.85 1.35 21.65
CA ASP A 59 -12.43 0.01 22.05
C ASP A 59 -13.43 -1.07 21.61
N GLU A 60 -14.73 -0.86 21.82
CA GLU A 60 -15.78 -1.78 21.35
C GLU A 60 -15.82 -1.88 19.83
N ALA A 61 -15.67 -0.75 19.12
CA ALA A 61 -15.65 -0.74 17.67
C ALA A 61 -14.43 -1.49 17.11
N MET A 62 -13.26 -1.34 17.72
CA MET A 62 -12.05 -2.08 17.36
C MET A 62 -12.14 -3.57 17.69
N GLU A 63 -12.81 -3.93 18.79
CA GLU A 63 -13.12 -5.32 19.11
C GLU A 63 -14.05 -5.96 18.07
N ILE A 64 -15.12 -5.27 17.66
CA ILE A 64 -16.05 -5.74 16.61
C ILE A 64 -15.34 -5.95 15.27
N LEU A 65 -14.33 -5.13 14.96
CA LEU A 65 -13.57 -5.22 13.73
C LEU A 65 -12.36 -6.17 13.83
N ASP A 66 -12.25 -6.93 14.92
CA ASP A 66 -11.16 -7.86 15.20
C ASP A 66 -9.76 -7.20 15.09
N ILE A 67 -9.66 -5.92 15.51
CA ILE A 67 -8.39 -5.19 15.48
C ILE A 67 -7.50 -5.68 16.64
N PRO A 68 -6.28 -6.19 16.34
CA PRO A 68 -5.34 -6.67 17.35
C PRO A 68 -4.99 -5.58 18.35
N GLU A 69 -4.83 -5.95 19.63
CA GLU A 69 -4.53 -5.01 20.72
C GLU A 69 -3.29 -4.16 20.44
N GLU A 70 -2.28 -4.74 19.79
CA GLU A 70 -1.01 -4.07 19.47
C GLU A 70 -1.19 -2.87 18.53
N LYS A 71 -2.28 -2.84 17.77
CA LYS A 71 -2.60 -1.76 16.83
C LYS A 71 -3.63 -0.76 17.36
N ARG A 72 -4.31 -1.07 18.47
CA ARG A 72 -5.43 -0.24 18.95
C ARG A 72 -4.98 1.16 19.33
N GLU A 73 -3.81 1.30 19.95
CA GLU A 73 -3.25 2.61 20.29
C GLU A 73 -2.93 3.46 19.05
N GLU A 74 -2.49 2.83 17.95
CA GLU A 74 -2.26 3.53 16.69
C GLU A 74 -3.57 4.10 16.13
N TYR A 75 -4.65 3.30 16.12
CA TYR A 75 -5.96 3.75 15.66
C TYR A 75 -6.58 4.80 16.59
N LYS A 76 -6.44 4.66 17.91
CA LYS A 76 -6.91 5.66 18.88
C LYS A 76 -6.25 7.02 18.69
N ALA A 77 -4.97 7.06 18.33
CA ALA A 77 -4.26 8.31 18.07
C ALA A 77 -4.77 9.05 16.81
N LEU A 78 -5.53 8.36 15.95
CA LEU A 78 -6.06 8.89 14.68
C LEU A 78 -7.56 9.22 14.74
N LEU A 79 -8.27 8.80 15.79
CA LEU A 79 -9.70 9.04 16.04
C LEU A 79 -9.92 10.34 16.83
#